data_AF-A0A358PGM2-F1
#
_entry.id   AF-A0A358PGM2-F1
#
_cell.length_a   1.000
_cell.length_b   1.000
_cell.length_c   1.000
_cell.angle_alpha   90.00
_cell.angle_beta   90.00
_cell.angle_gamma   90.00
#
_symmetry.space_group_name_H-M   'P 1'
#
loop_
_entity.id
_entity.type
_entity.pdbx_description
1 polymer ?
#
loop_
_entity_poly.entity_id
_entity_poly.type
_entity_poly.pdbx_seq_one_letter_code
_entity_poly.pdbx_strand_id
1 'polypeptide(L)' 'DYYEVLGVEKTASDDEIKSAYRKLAKKYHPDLNPNNKEAEVKFKEANEAYEVLSDKDKRAKYDQFG' A
#
# COMPACT_ATOMS: atom_id res chain seq x y z
N ASP A 1 6.08 -6.43 -5.52
CA ASP A 1 6.57 -5.04 -5.54
C ASP A 1 5.56 -4.16 -4.79
N TYR A 2 5.98 -3.20 -3.95
CA TYR A 2 5.04 -2.34 -3.18
C TYR A 2 4.19 -1.45 -4.08
N TYR A 3 4.69 -1.05 -5.24
CA TYR A 3 3.92 -0.30 -6.23
C TYR A 3 2.78 -1.16 -6.81
N GLU A 4 3.06 -2.43 -7.10
CA GLU A 4 2.04 -3.41 -7.53
C GLU A 4 1.00 -3.69 -6.45
N VAL A 5 1.43 -3.80 -5.19
CA VAL A 5 0.52 -4.02 -4.04
C VAL A 5 -0.47 -2.86 -3.93
N LEU A 6 -0.01 -1.62 -4.11
CA LEU A 6 -0.88 -0.45 -4.15
C LEU A 6 -1.61 -0.27 -5.48
N GLY A 7 -1.21 -0.99 -6.54
CA GLY A 7 -1.78 -0.87 -7.88
C GLY A 7 -1.45 0.47 -8.54
N VAL A 8 -0.26 1.01 -8.28
CA VAL A 8 0.23 2.28 -8.84
C VAL A 8 1.54 2.07 -9.60
N GLU A 9 1.90 3.02 -10.45
CA GLU A 9 3.21 2.98 -11.13
C GLU A 9 4.35 3.44 -10.22
N LYS A 10 5.59 3.06 -10.55
CA LYS A 10 6.80 3.52 -9.82
C LYS A 10 6.98 5.05 -9.87
N THR A 11 6.42 5.69 -10.88
CA THR A 11 6.39 7.14 -11.09
C THR A 11 5.27 7.85 -10.33
N ALA A 12 4.43 7.11 -9.60
CA ALA A 12 3.29 7.67 -8.88
C ALA A 12 3.73 8.74 -7.86
N SER A 13 2.95 9.81 -7.82
CA SER A 13 3.09 10.88 -6.85
C SER A 13 2.67 10.43 -5.45
N ASP A 14 3.12 11.18 -4.43
CA ASP A 14 2.76 10.93 -3.02
C ASP A 14 1.22 10.92 -2.83
N ASP A 15 0.50 11.76 -3.57
CA ASP A 15 -0.96 11.84 -3.54
C ASP A 15 -1.63 10.60 -4.18
N GLU A 16 -1.07 10.08 -5.28
CA GLU A 16 -1.56 8.85 -5.91
C GLU A 16 -1.36 7.64 -5.00
N ILE A 17 -0.17 7.51 -4.40
CA ILE A 17 0.16 6.48 -3.40
C ILE A 17 -0.82 6.53 -2.23
N LYS A 18 -1.06 7.72 -1.68
CA LYS A 18 -2.00 7.94 -0.57
C LYS A 18 -3.45 7.61 -0.97
N SER A 19 -3.87 8.01 -2.17
CA SER A 19 -5.21 7.73 -2.69
C SER A 19 -5.43 6.23 -2.90
N ALA A 20 -4.45 5.54 -3.49
CA ALA A 20 -4.47 4.11 -3.71
C ALA A 20 -4.54 3.32 -2.40
N TYR A 21 -3.66 3.66 -1.44
CA TYR A 21 -3.71 3.08 -0.10
C TYR A 21 -5.08 3.25 0.56
N ARG A 22 -5.65 4.47 0.54
CA ARG A 22 -6.99 4.72 1.13
C ARG A 22 -8.09 3.87 0.49
N LYS A 23 -8.04 3.66 -0.83
CA LYS A 23 -8.99 2.80 -1.54
C LYS A 23 -8.86 1.34 -1.10
N LEU A 24 -7.63 0.82 -1.00
CA LEU A 24 -7.37 -0.56 -0.57
C LEU A 24 -7.68 -0.76 0.92
N ALA A 25 -7.29 0.17 1.77
CA ALA A 25 -7.57 0.16 3.20
C ALA A 25 -9.07 0.13 3.46
N LYS A 26 -9.87 0.92 2.72
CA LYS A 26 -11.34 0.84 2.80
C LYS A 26 -11.87 -0.49 2.25
N LYS A 27 -11.35 -0.97 1.11
CA LYS A 27 -11.79 -2.22 0.49
C LYS A 27 -11.56 -3.44 1.38
N TYR A 28 -10.43 -3.48 2.08
CA TYR A 28 -9.99 -4.61 2.90
C TYR A 28 -10.11 -4.35 4.41
N HIS A 29 -10.77 -3.27 4.82
CA HIS A 29 -10.93 -2.92 6.22
C HIS A 29 -11.57 -4.08 7.00
N PRO A 30 -11.10 -4.42 8.22
CA PRO A 30 -11.66 -5.50 9.02
C PRO A 30 -13.16 -5.31 9.31
N ASP A 31 -13.60 -4.08 9.57
CA ASP A 31 -15.03 -3.78 9.81
C ASP A 31 -15.94 -4.11 8.62
N LEU A 32 -15.43 -3.98 7.38
CA LEU A 32 -16.18 -4.29 6.16
C LEU A 32 -15.99 -5.75 5.73
N ASN A 33 -14.98 -6.43 6.25
CA ASN A 33 -14.61 -7.79 5.89
C ASN A 33 -14.39 -8.66 7.15
N PRO A 34 -15.39 -8.80 8.03
CA PRO A 34 -15.25 -9.58 9.26
C PRO A 34 -14.92 -11.04 8.92
N ASN A 35 -13.94 -11.61 9.63
CA ASN A 35 -13.45 -12.98 9.46
C ASN A 35 -12.85 -13.33 8.09
N ASN A 36 -12.61 -12.34 7.22
CA ASN A 36 -11.96 -12.58 5.94
C ASN A 36 -10.44 -12.48 6.09
N LYS A 37 -9.78 -13.64 6.23
CA LYS A 37 -8.32 -13.73 6.33
C LYS A 37 -7.60 -13.19 5.09
N GLU A 38 -8.19 -13.30 3.91
CA GLU A 38 -7.59 -12.77 2.68
C GLU A 38 -7.61 -11.24 2.67
N ALA A 39 -8.70 -10.63 3.14
CA ALA A 39 -8.78 -9.18 3.33
C ALA A 39 -7.76 -8.70 4.37
N GLU A 40 -7.58 -9.44 5.47
CA GLU A 40 -6.57 -9.12 6.48
C GLU A 40 -5.15 -9.12 5.89
N VAL A 41 -4.80 -10.14 5.09
CA VAL A 41 -3.50 -10.22 4.41
C VAL A 41 -3.31 -9.03 3.48
N LYS A 42 -4.29 -8.77 2.59
CA LYS A 42 -4.22 -7.65 1.64
C LYS A 42 -4.17 -6.29 2.33
N PHE A 43 -4.86 -6.14 3.47
CA PHE A 43 -4.81 -4.92 4.27
C PHE A 43 -3.41 -4.71 4.86
N LYS A 44 -2.78 -5.76 5.39
CA LYS A 44 -1.41 -5.70 5.91
C LYS A 44 -0.40 -5.38 4.82
N GLU A 45 -0.49 -6.03 3.66
CA GLU A 45 0.37 -5.76 2.51
C GLU A 45 0.23 -4.30 2.05
N ALA A 46 -1.00 -3.79 1.92
CA ALA A 46 -1.23 -2.40 1.55
C ALA A 46 -0.69 -1.41 2.60
N ASN A 47 -0.77 -1.75 3.89
CA ASN A 47 -0.20 -0.95 4.97
C ASN A 47 1.32 -0.87 4.87
N GLU A 48 1.98 -2.02 4.70
CA GLU A 48 3.44 -2.11 4.59
C GLU A 48 3.95 -1.35 3.35
N ALA A 49 3.29 -1.56 2.21
CA ALA A 49 3.60 -0.83 0.99
C ALA A 49 3.46 0.69 1.17
N TYR A 50 2.39 1.15 1.83
CA TYR A 50 2.19 2.56 2.10
C TYR A 50 3.23 3.11 3.09
N GLU A 51 3.61 2.36 4.13
CA GLU A 51 4.61 2.81 5.11
C GLU A 51 5.98 3.07 4.45
N VAL A 52 6.35 2.28 3.45
CA VAL A 52 7.60 2.45 2.70
C VAL A 52 7.47 3.53 1.64
N LEU A 53 6.40 3.50 0.83
CA LEU A 53 6.27 4.39 -0.33
C LEU A 53 5.81 5.82 0.02
N SER A 54 5.18 6.03 1.17
CA SER A 54 4.76 7.37 1.62
C SER A 54 5.87 8.19 2.26
N ASP A 55 6.94 7.54 2.70
CA ASP A 55 8.13 8.19 3.25
C ASP A 55 9.19 8.29 2.15
N LYS A 56 9.65 9.51 1.85
CA LYS A 56 10.57 9.76 0.74
C LYS A 56 11.92 9.08 0.93
N ASP A 57 12.41 8.99 2.17
CA ASP A 57 13.70 8.36 2.47
C ASP A 57 13.58 6.83 2.39
N LYS A 58 12.47 6.26 2.90
CA LYS A 58 12.20 4.82 2.78
C LYS A 58 11.95 4.42 1.34
N ARG A 59 11.19 5.22 0.58
CA ARG A 59 10.94 5.00 -0.84
C ARG A 59 12.23 5.06 -1.65
N ALA A 60 13.08 6.06 -1.43
CA ALA A 60 14.37 6.16 -2.12
C ALA A 60 15.27 4.94 -1.84
N LYS A 61 15.30 4.46 -0.59
CA LYS A 61 16.02 3.23 -0.24
C LYS A 61 15.40 2.00 -0.90
N TYR A 62 14.07 1.90 -0.89
CA TYR A 62 13.35 0.82 -1.56
C TYR A 62 13.64 0.79 -3.06
N ASP A 63 13.64 1.94 -3.73
CA ASP A 63 13.93 2.05 -5.16
C ASP A 63 15.41 1.77 -5.48
N GLN A 64 16.32 2.02 -4.53
CA GLN A 64 17.76 1.79 -4.71
C GLN A 64 18.18 0.33 -4.49
N PHE A 65 17.51 -0.40 -3.60
CA PHE A 65 17.90 -1.75 -3.17
C PHE A 65 16.87 -2.84 -3.52
N GLY A 66 15.68 -2.47 -3.98
CA GLY A 66 14.56 -3.35 -4.32
C GLY A 66 14.50 -3.78 -5.78
#